data_AF-A0AAU0M598-F1
#
_entry.id   AF-A0AAU0M598-F1
#
_cell.length_a   1.000
_cell.length_b   1.000
_cell.length_c   1.000
_cell.angle_alpha   90.00
_cell.angle_beta   90.00
_cell.angle_gamma   90.00
#
_symmetry.space_group_name_H-M   'P 1'
#
loop_
_entity.id
_entity.type
_entity.pdbx_description
1 polymer ?
#
loop_
_entity_poly.entity_id
_entity_poly.type
_entity_poly.pdbx_seq_one_letter_code
_entity_poly.pdbx_strand_id
1 'polypeptide(L)'
;MTAVTWVGRAIVVIAPDRPGHWTDNPALLERLAAALAAPGARRGRVEVVDRTLVRVTGRVGTEQRRVSASHEAGRVGLAVHPTAGPDSAIGFDLCADRRVASIRSALPLVLTPAEQALLPDPGGTPGSSPLGDGPTQLAVWTAVEALTKLARGRLLSPAGRPRLTSLRPPLAAGVSLTHRCLGDLTCCVAIPSPTANP
;
A
#
# COMPACT_ATOMS: atom_id res chain seq x y z
N MET A 1 11.61 13.57 5.92
CA MET A 1 10.64 13.81 4.84
C MET A 1 9.26 13.41 5.33
N THR A 2 8.24 14.25 5.14
CA THR A 2 6.87 14.00 5.63
C THR A 2 5.89 14.28 4.50
N ALA A 3 5.31 13.22 3.96
CA ALA A 3 4.60 13.28 2.67
C ALA A 3 3.13 12.88 2.84
N VAL A 4 2.25 13.71 2.28
CA VAL A 4 0.92 13.31 1.81
C VAL A 4 1.03 13.21 0.30
N THR A 5 0.59 12.10 -0.28
CA THR A 5 0.71 11.86 -1.72
C THR A 5 -0.40 10.95 -2.24
N TRP A 6 -0.58 10.94 -3.55
CA TRP A 6 -1.51 10.03 -4.22
C TRP A 6 -0.75 8.82 -4.79
N VAL A 7 -1.30 7.63 -4.56
CA VAL A 7 -0.83 6.36 -5.13
C VAL A 7 -2.04 5.67 -5.73
N GLY A 8 -2.21 5.83 -7.04
CA GLY A 8 -3.42 5.45 -7.75
C GLY A 8 -4.63 6.23 -7.21
N ARG A 9 -5.67 5.50 -6.80
CA ARG A 9 -6.89 6.08 -6.21
C ARG A 9 -6.82 6.33 -4.70
N ALA A 10 -5.72 5.97 -4.04
CA ALA A 10 -5.57 6.15 -2.60
C ALA A 10 -4.71 7.38 -2.25
N ILE A 11 -5.07 8.00 -1.13
CA ILE A 11 -4.21 8.94 -0.41
C ILE A 11 -3.29 8.11 0.48
N VAL A 12 -1.98 8.36 0.39
CA VAL A 12 -0.95 7.79 1.26
C VAL A 12 -0.35 8.91 2.10
N VAL A 13 -0.29 8.69 3.41
CA VAL A 13 0.27 9.62 4.39
C VAL A 13 1.45 8.93 5.08
N ILE A 14 2.61 9.59 5.14
CA ILE A 14 3.82 9.07 5.79
C ILE A 14 4.28 10.02 6.90
N ALA A 15 4.62 9.43 8.04
CA ALA A 15 5.16 10.11 9.21
C ALA A 15 6.39 9.39 9.78
N PRO A 16 7.23 10.06 10.58
CA PRO A 16 8.18 9.38 11.45
C PRO A 16 7.44 8.40 12.34
N ASP A 17 7.99 7.21 12.49
CA ASP A 17 7.45 6.20 13.38
C ASP A 17 7.70 6.58 14.84
N ARG A 18 6.89 6.01 15.73
CA ARG A 18 6.98 6.24 17.19
C ARG A 18 6.72 4.93 17.93
N PRO A 19 7.28 4.75 19.14
CA PRO A 19 6.90 3.62 19.98
C PRO A 19 5.39 3.58 20.19
N GLY A 20 4.77 2.41 20.03
CA GLY A 20 3.32 2.23 20.09
C GLY A 20 2.76 1.68 18.77
N HIS A 21 1.45 1.79 18.60
CA HIS A 21 0.77 1.42 17.37
C HIS A 21 0.53 2.65 16.48
N TRP A 22 0.31 2.48 15.18
CA TRP A 22 0.12 3.63 14.25
C TRP A 22 -1.03 4.56 14.69
N THR A 23 -2.03 4.00 15.38
CA THR A 23 -3.19 4.70 15.95
C THR A 23 -2.82 5.71 17.03
N ASP A 24 -1.62 5.60 17.59
CA ASP A 24 -1.14 6.42 18.70
C ASP A 24 -0.19 7.53 18.18
N ASN A 25 -0.04 7.66 16.86
CA ASN A 25 0.85 8.62 16.22
C ASN A 25 0.07 9.90 15.81
N PRO A 26 0.09 10.99 16.62
CA PRO A 26 -0.71 12.19 16.33
C PRO A 26 -0.31 12.85 15.02
N ALA A 27 0.99 12.86 14.67
CA ALA A 27 1.47 13.47 13.44
C ALA A 27 1.02 12.71 12.16
N LEU A 28 0.71 11.41 12.28
CA LEU A 28 0.10 10.64 11.21
C LEU A 28 -1.40 10.96 11.11
N LEU A 29 -2.12 10.98 12.23
CA LEU A 29 -3.56 11.26 12.30
C LEU A 29 -3.91 12.70 11.88
N GLU A 30 -3.13 13.70 12.28
CA GLU A 30 -3.30 15.09 11.88
C GLU A 30 -3.14 15.27 10.36
N ARG A 31 -2.15 14.61 9.75
CA ARG A 31 -1.94 14.64 8.31
C ARG A 31 -3.02 13.89 7.54
N LEU A 32 -3.49 12.76 8.08
CA LEU A 32 -4.64 12.03 7.54
C LEU A 32 -5.89 12.92 7.57
N ALA A 33 -6.15 13.61 8.68
CA ALA A 33 -7.25 14.54 8.82
C ALA A 33 -7.13 15.73 7.85
N ALA A 34 -5.93 16.29 7.68
CA ALA A 34 -5.67 17.35 6.70
C ALA A 34 -5.83 16.87 5.25
N ALA A 35 -5.41 15.64 4.93
CA ALA A 35 -5.49 15.07 3.58
C ALA A 35 -6.91 14.64 3.19
N LEU A 36 -7.75 14.26 4.17
CA LEU A 36 -9.15 13.90 3.95
C LEU A 36 -10.11 15.09 4.10
N ALA A 37 -9.63 16.24 4.58
CA ALA A 37 -10.40 17.49 4.60
C ALA A 37 -10.57 18.03 3.17
N ALA A 38 -11.82 18.26 2.76
CA ALA A 38 -12.11 18.92 1.49
C ALA A 38 -11.51 20.35 1.44
N PRO A 39 -11.13 20.87 0.25
CA PRO A 39 -10.66 22.24 0.11
C PRO A 39 -11.63 23.25 0.74
N GLY A 40 -11.12 24.09 1.65
CA GLY A 40 -11.92 25.09 2.37
C GLY A 40 -12.64 24.59 3.63
N ALA A 41 -12.45 23.35 4.08
CA ALA A 41 -13.01 22.88 5.35
C ALA A 41 -12.24 23.40 6.57
N ARG A 42 -12.95 23.92 7.59
CA ARG A 42 -12.40 24.08 8.94
C ARG A 42 -12.14 22.69 9.53
N ARG A 43 -10.86 22.33 9.74
CA ARG A 43 -10.35 21.15 10.46
C ARG A 43 -11.30 19.94 10.45
N GLY A 44 -11.24 19.12 9.40
CA GLY A 44 -11.80 17.77 9.46
C GLY A 44 -11.21 17.00 10.64
N ARG A 45 -12.01 16.20 11.33
CA ARG A 45 -11.56 15.35 12.44
C ARG A 45 -11.45 13.91 11.94
N VAL A 46 -10.39 13.22 12.33
CA VAL A 46 -10.28 11.77 12.16
C VAL A 46 -10.17 11.12 13.53
N GLU A 47 -11.01 10.11 13.76
CA GLU A 47 -11.02 9.27 14.95
C GLU A 47 -10.68 7.84 14.53
N VAL A 48 -9.83 7.17 15.29
CA VAL A 48 -9.59 5.73 15.12
C VAL A 48 -10.82 4.98 15.64
N VAL A 49 -11.40 4.10 14.83
CA VAL A 49 -12.44 3.16 15.26
C VAL A 49 -11.80 1.80 15.58
N ASP A 50 -10.94 1.32 14.69
CA ASP A 50 -10.08 0.15 14.90
C ASP A 50 -8.77 0.28 14.10
N ARG A 51 -7.90 -0.74 14.20
CA ARG A 51 -6.58 -0.77 13.52
C ARG A 51 -6.62 -0.76 11.99
N THR A 52 -7.81 -0.84 11.40
CA THR A 52 -8.09 -0.84 9.96
C THR A 52 -9.18 0.17 9.57
N LEU A 53 -9.83 0.84 10.53
CA LEU A 53 -11.01 1.66 10.26
C LEU A 53 -10.91 3.00 10.99
N VAL A 54 -11.10 4.08 10.25
CA VAL A 54 -11.19 5.44 10.81
C VAL A 54 -12.56 6.04 10.53
N ARG A 55 -13.03 6.87 11.46
CA ARG A 55 -14.18 7.74 11.29
C ARG A 55 -13.68 9.12 10.88
N VAL A 56 -14.20 9.65 9.79
CA VAL A 56 -13.90 10.98 9.27
C VAL A 56 -15.13 11.86 9.49
N THR A 57 -14.97 12.96 10.22
CA THR A 57 -16.02 13.98 10.38
C THR A 57 -15.64 15.21 9.57
N GLY A 58 -16.43 15.49 8.55
CA GLY A 58 -16.29 16.65 7.65
C GLY A 58 -17.50 17.57 7.72
N ARG A 59 -17.60 18.50 6.75
CA ARG A 59 -18.67 19.51 6.71
C ARG A 59 -20.06 18.92 6.43
N VAL A 60 -20.13 17.82 5.68
CA VAL A 60 -21.39 17.23 5.17
C VAL A 60 -21.89 16.08 6.07
N GLY A 61 -21.09 15.66 7.05
CA GLY A 61 -21.46 14.60 7.97
C GLY A 61 -20.26 13.83 8.50
N THR A 62 -20.54 12.62 8.99
CA THR A 62 -19.55 11.69 9.53
C THR A 62 -19.64 10.37 8.77
N GLU A 63 -18.50 9.86 8.33
CA GLU A 63 -18.37 8.65 7.53
C GLU A 63 -17.26 7.75 8.09
N GLN A 64 -17.27 6.46 7.73
CA GLN A 64 -16.19 5.53 8.08
C GLN A 64 -15.44 5.11 6.81
N ARG A 65 -14.11 5.05 6.89
CA ARG A 65 -13.23 4.69 5.79
C ARG A 65 -12.22 3.64 6.24
N ARG A 66 -12.02 2.61 5.40
CA ARG A 66 -10.99 1.59 5.63
C ARG A 66 -9.60 2.15 5.34
N VAL A 67 -8.64 1.79 6.18
CA VAL A 67 -7.23 2.16 6.08
C VAL A 67 -6.34 0.92 6.15
N SER A 68 -5.13 1.02 5.61
CA SER A 68 -4.09 -0.01 5.73
C SER A 68 -2.75 0.64 6.06
N ALA A 69 -2.04 0.08 7.03
CA ALA A 69 -0.80 0.64 7.58
C ALA A 69 0.43 -0.22 7.24
N SER A 70 1.60 0.42 7.16
CA SER A 70 2.88 -0.29 7.19
C SER A 70 3.96 0.54 7.89
N HIS A 71 4.93 -0.15 8.47
CA HIS A 71 6.05 0.42 9.20
C HIS A 71 7.36 -0.04 8.54
N GLU A 72 8.24 0.90 8.21
CA GLU A 72 9.55 0.61 7.63
C GLU A 72 10.54 1.74 7.91
N ALA A 73 11.79 1.39 8.20
CA ALA A 73 12.92 2.31 8.33
C ALA A 73 12.60 3.59 9.11
N GLY A 74 12.06 3.43 10.33
CA GLY A 74 11.73 4.53 11.24
C GLY A 74 10.57 5.43 10.77
N ARG A 75 9.74 4.94 9.84
CA ARG A 75 8.56 5.63 9.32
C ARG A 75 7.34 4.72 9.35
N VAL A 76 6.19 5.31 9.60
CA VAL A 76 4.88 4.69 9.45
C VAL A 76 4.15 5.36 8.30
N GLY A 77 3.52 4.55 7.45
CA GLY A 77 2.63 5.02 6.41
C GLY A 77 1.23 4.44 6.56
N LEU A 78 0.25 5.19 6.06
CA LEU A 78 -1.15 4.80 6.04
C LEU A 78 -1.75 5.13 4.66
N ALA A 79 -2.42 4.17 4.04
CA ALA A 79 -3.24 4.39 2.85
C ALA A 79 -4.72 4.40 3.18
N VAL A 80 -5.47 5.27 2.50
CA VAL A 80 -6.93 5.37 2.58
C VAL A 80 -7.51 5.65 1.18
N HIS A 81 -8.61 5.01 0.82
CA HIS A 81 -9.36 5.42 -0.37
C HIS A 81 -10.30 6.58 0.01
N PRO A 82 -10.23 7.73 -0.67
CA PRO A 82 -10.85 8.99 -0.23
C PRO A 82 -12.39 8.98 -0.25
N THR A 83 -13.00 8.05 -0.97
CA THR A 83 -14.47 7.98 -1.19
C THR A 83 -15.04 6.58 -0.96
N ALA A 84 -14.26 5.64 -0.40
CA ALA A 84 -14.73 4.27 -0.19
C ALA A 84 -15.22 4.06 1.24
N GLY A 85 -16.38 3.41 1.37
CA GLY A 85 -17.03 3.14 2.66
C GLY A 85 -16.34 2.05 3.50
N PRO A 86 -16.88 1.74 4.68
CA PRO A 86 -16.25 0.84 5.66
C PRO A 86 -16.05 -0.59 5.15
N ASP A 87 -16.93 -1.07 4.27
CA ASP A 87 -16.87 -2.44 3.72
C ASP A 87 -15.83 -2.61 2.61
N SER A 88 -15.27 -1.50 2.12
CA SER A 88 -14.21 -1.56 1.11
C SER A 88 -12.91 -2.12 1.70
N ALA A 89 -12.18 -2.87 0.90
CA ALA A 89 -10.89 -3.42 1.26
C ALA A 89 -9.76 -2.55 0.68
N ILE A 90 -8.66 -2.42 1.41
CA ILE A 90 -7.43 -1.76 0.97
C ILE A 90 -6.25 -2.47 1.62
N GLY A 91 -5.18 -2.67 0.85
CA GLY A 91 -3.90 -3.17 1.32
C GLY A 91 -2.79 -2.16 0.99
N PHE A 92 -1.82 -2.00 1.88
CA PHE A 92 -0.75 -1.04 1.70
C PHE A 92 0.57 -1.54 2.28
N ASP A 93 1.66 -1.36 1.54
CA ASP A 93 2.99 -1.64 2.04
C ASP A 93 4.04 -0.58 1.69
N LEU A 94 5.08 -0.54 2.52
CA LEU A 94 6.25 0.32 2.44
C LEU A 94 7.50 -0.55 2.61
N CYS A 95 8.47 -0.38 1.72
CA CYS A 95 9.78 -0.98 1.85
C CYS A 95 10.88 0.05 1.55
N ALA A 96 11.99 0.00 2.30
CA ALA A 96 13.12 0.90 2.13
C ALA A 96 14.22 0.25 1.30
N ASP A 97 14.91 1.05 0.48
CA ASP A 97 15.86 0.53 -0.51
C ASP A 97 16.99 -0.31 0.09
N ARG A 98 17.40 0.04 1.31
CA ARG A 98 18.37 -0.72 2.12
C ARG A 98 17.99 -2.20 2.37
N ARG A 99 16.73 -2.60 2.15
CA ARG A 99 16.27 -4.00 2.27
C ARG A 99 16.40 -4.82 0.99
N VAL A 100 16.84 -4.22 -0.13
CA VAL A 100 16.91 -4.91 -1.44
C VAL A 100 17.71 -6.22 -1.39
N ALA A 101 18.79 -6.28 -0.61
CA ALA A 101 19.59 -7.50 -0.45
C ALA A 101 18.82 -8.61 0.29
N SER A 102 18.22 -8.29 1.45
CA SER A 102 17.41 -9.23 2.23
C SER A 102 16.17 -9.72 1.46
N ILE A 103 15.56 -8.82 0.68
CA ILE A 103 14.42 -9.15 -0.19
C ILE A 103 14.86 -10.05 -1.34
N ARG A 104 16.00 -9.79 -1.99
CA ARG A 104 16.54 -10.67 -3.03
C ARG A 104 16.74 -12.11 -2.52
N SER A 105 17.23 -12.29 -1.29
CA SER A 105 17.33 -13.62 -0.66
C SER A 105 15.99 -14.24 -0.24
N ALA A 106 14.96 -13.43 0.02
CA ALA A 106 13.64 -13.89 0.48
C ALA A 106 12.63 -14.12 -0.66
N LEU A 107 12.81 -13.48 -1.83
CA LEU A 107 11.91 -13.61 -2.98
C LEU A 107 11.67 -15.07 -3.42
N PRO A 108 12.67 -15.97 -3.41
CA PRO A 108 12.45 -17.39 -3.75
C PRO A 108 11.52 -18.14 -2.79
N LEU A 109 11.30 -17.62 -1.57
CA LEU A 109 10.36 -18.19 -0.59
C LEU A 109 8.92 -17.69 -0.78
N VAL A 110 8.73 -16.60 -1.56
CA VAL A 110 7.41 -15.99 -1.78
C VAL A 110 6.88 -16.12 -3.20
N LEU A 111 7.76 -16.28 -4.18
CA LEU A 111 7.46 -16.43 -5.61
C LEU A 111 7.73 -17.87 -6.10
N THR A 112 6.90 -18.42 -6.98
CA THR A 112 7.24 -19.67 -7.68
C THR A 112 8.43 -19.50 -8.65
N PRO A 113 9.13 -20.57 -9.06
CA PRO A 113 10.28 -20.45 -9.99
C PRO A 113 9.92 -19.75 -11.31
N ALA A 114 8.71 -19.97 -11.82
CA ALA A 114 8.23 -19.31 -13.03
C ALA A 114 8.06 -17.79 -12.84
N GLU A 115 7.61 -17.36 -11.66
CA GLU A 115 7.49 -15.93 -11.31
C GLU A 115 8.85 -15.25 -11.16
N GLN A 116 9.83 -15.96 -10.60
CA GLN A 116 11.20 -15.47 -10.47
C GLN A 116 11.83 -15.27 -11.86
N ALA A 117 11.53 -16.15 -12.82
CA ALA A 117 12.00 -16.05 -14.20
C ALA A 117 11.39 -14.87 -15.00
N LEU A 118 10.36 -14.18 -14.48
CA LEU A 118 9.85 -12.93 -15.06
C LEU A 118 10.51 -11.68 -14.48
N LEU A 119 11.35 -11.80 -13.45
CA LEU A 119 12.06 -10.66 -12.89
C LEU A 119 13.25 -10.30 -13.79
N PRO A 120 13.52 -9.00 -14.04
CA PRO A 120 14.71 -8.61 -14.78
C PRO A 120 15.97 -8.99 -14.01
N ASP A 121 16.98 -9.48 -14.74
CA ASP A 121 18.25 -9.89 -14.17
C ASP A 121 18.91 -8.72 -13.41
N PRO A 122 19.39 -8.94 -12.17
CA PRO A 122 19.98 -7.88 -11.36
C PRO A 122 21.33 -7.36 -11.89
N GLY A 123 21.87 -7.96 -12.96
CA GLY A 123 23.08 -7.52 -13.68
C GLY A 123 22.82 -6.84 -15.02
N GLY A 124 21.56 -6.62 -15.42
CA GLY A 124 21.23 -5.94 -16.67
C GLY A 124 21.62 -4.45 -16.66
N THR A 125 22.10 -3.93 -17.79
CA THR A 125 22.31 -2.49 -18.01
C THR A 125 21.04 -1.68 -17.69
N PRO A 126 21.15 -0.49 -17.07
CA PRO A 126 19.99 0.34 -16.74
C PRO A 126 19.33 0.87 -18.02
N GLY A 127 18.30 0.15 -18.49
CA GLY A 127 17.60 0.46 -19.73
C GLY A 127 16.13 0.07 -19.66
N SER A 128 15.26 1.10 -19.72
CA SER A 128 13.86 0.99 -20.15
C SER A 128 13.01 -0.14 -19.53
N SER A 129 13.08 -0.34 -18.20
CA SER A 129 12.03 -1.13 -17.53
C SER A 129 10.77 -0.27 -17.36
N PRO A 130 9.56 -0.74 -17.72
CA PRO A 130 8.32 0.01 -17.51
C PRO A 130 7.91 0.12 -16.02
N LEU A 131 8.64 -0.54 -15.13
CA LEU A 131 8.58 -0.38 -13.69
C LEU A 131 9.56 0.71 -13.26
N GLY A 132 9.09 1.95 -13.20
CA GLY A 132 9.94 3.14 -12.98
C GLY A 132 10.67 3.17 -11.62
N ASP A 133 11.93 3.59 -11.68
CA ASP A 133 12.75 4.20 -10.62
C ASP A 133 12.75 3.54 -9.22
N GLY A 134 12.68 2.21 -9.18
CA GLY A 134 12.99 1.41 -8.00
C GLY A 134 13.44 0.00 -8.41
N PRO A 135 14.35 -0.66 -7.67
CA PRO A 135 14.79 -2.01 -8.03
C PRO A 135 13.59 -2.96 -7.99
N THR A 136 13.35 -3.66 -9.10
CA THR A 136 12.11 -4.42 -9.36
C THR A 136 11.73 -5.40 -8.24
N GLN A 137 12.73 -5.93 -7.53
CA GLN A 137 12.56 -6.79 -6.36
C GLN A 137 11.77 -6.12 -5.22
N LEU A 138 11.94 -4.82 -4.98
CA LEU A 138 11.19 -4.06 -3.97
C LEU A 138 9.75 -3.76 -4.41
N ALA A 139 9.55 -3.41 -5.68
CA ALA A 139 8.21 -3.22 -6.25
C ALA A 139 7.40 -4.51 -6.12
N VAL A 140 7.99 -5.66 -6.48
CA VAL A 140 7.37 -6.97 -6.34
C VAL A 140 7.10 -7.33 -4.87
N TRP A 141 8.07 -7.14 -3.98
CA TRP A 141 7.87 -7.42 -2.55
C TRP A 141 6.72 -6.60 -1.94
N THR A 142 6.71 -5.29 -2.19
CA THR A 142 5.65 -4.39 -1.70
C THR A 142 4.28 -4.72 -2.28
N ALA A 143 4.18 -5.23 -3.53
CA ALA A 143 2.93 -5.77 -4.06
C ALA A 143 2.44 -6.99 -3.27
N VAL A 144 3.31 -7.97 -3.01
CA VAL A 144 2.95 -9.21 -2.28
C VAL A 144 2.47 -8.90 -0.85
N GLU A 145 3.14 -7.99 -0.16
CA GLU A 145 2.74 -7.52 1.17
C GLU A 145 1.42 -6.74 1.15
N ALA A 146 1.24 -5.82 0.20
CA ALA A 146 -0.01 -5.07 0.04
C ALA A 146 -1.20 -6.02 -0.27
N LEU A 147 -1.00 -7.03 -1.12
CA LEU A 147 -2.03 -8.04 -1.44
C LEU A 147 -2.36 -8.93 -0.24
N THR A 148 -1.36 -9.27 0.58
CA THR A 148 -1.56 -10.05 1.82
C THR A 148 -2.36 -9.25 2.85
N LYS A 149 -2.11 -7.93 2.96
CA LYS A 149 -2.90 -7.01 3.79
C LYS A 149 -4.31 -6.80 3.25
N LEU A 150 -4.48 -6.71 1.93
CA LEU A 150 -5.80 -6.66 1.28
C LEU A 150 -6.62 -7.92 1.60
N ALA A 151 -5.99 -9.10 1.61
CA ALA A 151 -6.57 -10.38 2.05
C ALA A 151 -6.75 -10.49 3.59
N ARG A 152 -6.63 -9.38 4.33
CA ARG A 152 -6.74 -9.28 5.80
C ARG A 152 -5.79 -10.22 6.56
N GLY A 153 -4.58 -10.42 6.05
CA GLY A 153 -3.59 -11.29 6.71
C GLY A 153 -3.93 -12.78 6.66
N ARG A 154 -4.96 -13.19 5.91
CA ARG A 154 -5.05 -14.59 5.46
C ARG A 154 -3.82 -14.85 4.61
N LEU A 155 -2.88 -15.61 5.15
CA LEU A 155 -1.73 -16.12 4.41
C LEU A 155 -2.27 -16.84 3.18
N LEU A 156 -2.21 -16.15 2.05
CA LEU A 156 -2.38 -16.78 0.76
C LEU A 156 -1.28 -17.84 0.69
N SER A 157 -1.66 -19.11 0.57
CA SER A 157 -0.69 -20.18 0.34
C SER A 157 0.01 -19.94 -1.02
N PRO A 158 1.16 -20.55 -1.33
CA PRO A 158 1.75 -20.46 -2.67
C PRO A 158 0.81 -20.92 -3.82
N ALA A 159 -0.30 -21.59 -3.50
CA ALA A 159 -1.39 -21.90 -4.42
C ALA A 159 -2.47 -20.80 -4.50
N GLY A 160 -2.72 -20.06 -3.41
CA GLY A 160 -3.68 -18.94 -3.36
C GLY A 160 -3.06 -17.55 -3.54
N ARG A 161 -1.72 -17.42 -3.63
CA ARG A 161 -1.03 -16.15 -3.86
C ARG A 161 -1.25 -15.66 -5.29
N PRO A 162 -1.38 -14.33 -5.51
CA PRO A 162 -1.20 -13.73 -6.82
C PRO A 162 0.20 -14.04 -7.33
N ARG A 163 0.29 -14.96 -8.30
CA ARG A 163 1.54 -15.30 -8.96
C ARG A 163 1.85 -14.26 -10.02
N LEU A 164 3.08 -13.76 -10.08
CA LEU A 164 3.52 -12.85 -11.15
C LEU A 164 3.37 -13.47 -12.55
N THR A 165 3.54 -14.79 -12.72
CA THR A 165 3.27 -15.51 -13.97
C THR A 165 1.80 -15.78 -14.23
N SER A 166 0.97 -15.77 -13.19
CA SER A 166 -0.48 -15.71 -13.34
C SER A 166 -0.98 -14.28 -13.35
N LEU A 167 -0.23 -13.33 -13.92
CA LEU A 167 -0.77 -12.09 -14.50
C LEU A 167 -1.54 -12.37 -15.81
N ARG A 168 -2.42 -13.38 -15.75
CA ARG A 168 -3.68 -13.44 -16.49
C ARG A 168 -4.81 -13.21 -15.48
N PRO A 169 -6.05 -12.87 -15.92
CA PRO A 169 -6.93 -12.06 -15.10
C PRO A 169 -7.18 -12.44 -13.62
N PRO A 170 -7.40 -13.68 -13.16
CA PRO A 170 -8.05 -13.97 -11.85
C PRO A 170 -7.58 -13.31 -10.53
N LEU A 171 -6.41 -12.66 -10.41
CA LEU A 171 -6.03 -11.81 -9.26
C LEU A 171 -5.81 -10.32 -9.59
N ALA A 172 -5.85 -9.97 -10.88
CA ALA A 172 -6.05 -8.61 -11.41
C ALA A 172 -7.52 -8.33 -11.80
N ALA A 173 -8.36 -9.36 -11.85
CA ALA A 173 -9.78 -9.34 -12.20
C ALA A 173 -10.59 -8.85 -11.01
N GLY A 174 -10.50 -7.55 -10.74
CA GLY A 174 -11.06 -6.96 -9.54
C GLY A 174 -10.04 -6.45 -8.52
N VAL A 175 -8.75 -6.33 -8.85
CA VAL A 175 -7.77 -5.62 -8.00
C VAL A 175 -6.84 -4.73 -8.83
N SER A 176 -6.76 -3.46 -8.44
CA SER A 176 -5.80 -2.48 -8.92
C SER A 176 -4.63 -2.39 -7.96
N LEU A 177 -3.42 -2.60 -8.49
CA LEU A 177 -2.15 -2.34 -7.81
C LEU A 177 -1.58 -1.03 -8.33
N THR A 178 -1.04 -0.20 -7.44
CA THR A 178 -0.29 1.00 -7.84
C THR A 178 0.93 1.18 -6.96
N HIS A 179 2.08 1.39 -7.60
CA HIS A 179 3.37 1.57 -6.95
C HIS A 179 3.83 3.01 -7.06
N ARG A 180 4.65 3.46 -6.10
CA ARG A 180 5.32 4.76 -6.15
C ARG A 180 6.59 4.75 -5.32
N CYS A 181 7.66 5.33 -5.88
CA CYS A 181 8.89 5.63 -5.14
C CYS A 181 8.78 7.02 -4.48
N LEU A 182 9.25 7.13 -3.24
CA LEU A 182 9.04 8.27 -2.34
C LEU A 182 10.35 8.59 -1.58
N GLY A 183 11.39 8.92 -2.33
CA GLY A 183 12.76 8.96 -1.82
C GLY A 183 13.32 7.55 -1.70
N ASP A 184 13.91 7.20 -0.56
CA ASP A 184 14.47 5.88 -0.23
C ASP A 184 13.42 4.81 0.12
N LEU A 185 12.16 5.04 -0.26
CA LEU A 185 11.01 4.19 0.02
C LEU A 185 10.28 3.84 -1.27
N THR A 186 10.07 2.55 -1.51
CA THR A 186 9.05 2.03 -2.43
C THR A 186 7.76 1.79 -1.64
N CYS A 187 6.60 2.21 -2.16
CA CYS A 187 5.31 1.82 -1.60
C CYS A 187 4.36 1.24 -2.65
N CYS A 188 3.45 0.38 -2.20
CA CYS A 188 2.38 -0.20 -3.02
C CYS A 188 1.02 -0.06 -2.33
N VAL A 189 -0.02 0.29 -3.09
CA VAL A 189 -1.42 0.18 -2.66
C VAL A 189 -2.14 -0.86 -3.52
N ALA A 190 -2.89 -1.75 -2.88
CA ALA A 190 -3.81 -2.71 -3.49
C ALA A 190 -5.26 -2.34 -3.13
N ILE A 191 -6.12 -2.16 -4.13
CA ILE A 191 -7.53 -1.79 -3.94
C ILE A 191 -8.38 -2.63 -4.89
N PRO A 192 -9.53 -3.19 -4.46
CA PRO A 192 -10.43 -3.83 -5.39
C PRO A 192 -10.85 -2.88 -6.51
N SER A 193 -10.83 -3.35 -7.75
CA SER A 193 -11.55 -2.70 -8.83
C SER A 193 -13.05 -2.87 -8.54
N PRO A 194 -13.90 -1.87 -8.85
CA PRO A 194 -15.33 -2.10 -8.82
C PRO A 194 -15.64 -3.29 -9.73
N THR A 195 -16.41 -4.26 -9.24
CA THR A 195 -17.00 -5.27 -10.11
C THR A 195 -17.84 -4.54 -11.13
N ALA A 196 -17.57 -4.73 -12.42
CA ALA A 196 -18.59 -4.48 -13.42
C ALA A 196 -19.79 -5.34 -13.01
N ASN A 197 -20.96 -4.72 -12.84
CA ASN A 197 -22.17 -5.49 -12.61
C ASN A 197 -22.36 -6.45 -13.80
N PRO A 198 -22.67 -7.73 -13.56
CA PRO A 198 -23.05 -8.65 -14.62
C PRO A 198 -24.37 -8.23 -15.27
#